data_AF-A0A1D2M2S7-F1
#
_entry.id   AF-A0A1D2M2S7-F1
#
_cell.length_a   1.000
_cell.length_b   1.000
_cell.length_c   1.000
_cell.angle_alpha   90.00
_cell.angle_beta   90.00
_cell.angle_gamma   90.00
#
_symmetry.space_group_name_H-M   'P 1'
#
loop_
_entity.id
_entity.type
_entity.pdbx_description
1 polymer ?
#
loop_
_entity_poly.entity_id
_entity_poly.type
_entity_poly.pdbx_seq_one_letter_code
_entity_poly.pdbx_strand_id
1 'polypeptide(L)'
;MLDDLEQEGDDKVPIPIHAVNAETLDKHDAQGVEIAEFAPQVSAWDQSFLDVDQKTLFDLIIAANYLDIKGISALAARKVADTITGKTAEEMRAILGLENDLAPEEEDQIKKENAFLMTEKSFRK
;
A
#
# COMPACT_ATOMS: atom_id res chain seq x y z
N MET A 1 32.24 24.32 24.66
CA MET A 1 31.02 24.51 25.44
C MET A 1 29.98 23.61 24.80
N LEU A 2 29.90 22.38 25.31
CA LEU A 2 28.76 21.50 25.14
C LEU A 2 27.79 21.79 26.30
N ASP A 3 26.54 21.40 26.11
CA ASP A 3 25.50 21.13 27.11
C ASP A 3 24.29 22.10 27.17
N ASP A 4 23.13 21.42 27.09
CA ASP A 4 21.75 21.74 27.49
C ASP A 4 20.83 22.36 26.39
N LEU A 5 20.05 21.57 25.61
CA LEU A 5 18.78 20.86 25.93
C LEU A 5 17.67 21.85 26.37
N GLU A 6 16.42 21.87 25.90
CA GLU A 6 15.54 20.88 25.28
C GLU A 6 14.18 21.56 24.92
N GLN A 7 13.31 20.80 24.22
CA GLN A 7 11.86 20.97 23.92
C GLN A 7 11.47 21.77 22.66
N GLU A 8 11.20 21.07 21.55
CA GLU A 8 9.96 20.37 21.17
C GLU A 8 8.82 21.29 20.77
N GLY A 9 8.43 21.15 19.51
CA GLY A 9 7.29 21.80 18.88
C GLY A 9 7.15 21.26 17.46
N ASP A 10 7.12 19.92 17.35
CA ASP A 10 6.63 19.26 16.14
C ASP A 10 5.14 19.56 16.06
N ASP A 11 4.81 20.74 15.52
CA ASP A 11 3.46 21.14 15.18
C ASP A 11 2.99 20.27 14.00
N LYS A 12 2.78 18.99 14.29
CA LYS A 12 1.96 18.10 13.48
C LYS A 12 0.54 18.63 13.59
N VAL A 13 0.23 19.63 12.77
CA VAL A 13 -1.13 20.14 12.58
C VAL A 13 -2.02 18.92 12.32
N PRO A 14 -2.93 18.56 13.24
CA PRO A 14 -3.76 17.39 13.07
C PRO A 14 -4.63 17.60 11.83
N ILE A 15 -4.48 16.73 10.83
CA ILE A 15 -5.34 16.76 9.64
C ILE A 15 -6.76 16.38 10.09
N PRO A 16 -7.76 17.25 9.98
CA PRO A 16 -9.10 16.96 10.49
C PRO A 16 -9.82 15.96 9.58
N ILE A 17 -9.69 14.67 9.87
CA ILE A 17 -10.53 13.63 9.26
C ILE A 17 -11.97 13.79 9.76
N HIS A 18 -12.83 14.38 8.94
CA HIS A 18 -14.19 14.87 9.28
C HIS A 18 -15.23 13.80 9.65
N ALA A 19 -14.83 12.59 10.02
CA ALA A 19 -15.75 11.54 10.43
C ALA A 19 -15.18 10.54 11.46
N VAL A 20 -13.95 10.73 11.95
CA VAL A 20 -13.30 9.78 12.86
C VAL A 20 -12.91 10.51 14.14
N ASN A 21 -13.56 10.18 15.25
CA ASN A 21 -13.15 10.65 16.58
C ASN A 21 -12.07 9.71 17.16
N ALA A 22 -11.31 10.16 18.16
CA ALA A 22 -10.27 9.37 18.80
C ALA A 22 -10.78 8.01 19.32
N GLU A 23 -12.03 7.97 19.77
CA GLU A 23 -12.69 6.75 20.25
C GLU A 23 -13.02 5.73 19.14
N THR A 24 -13.18 6.18 17.90
CA THR A 24 -13.35 5.31 16.71
C THR A 24 -12.00 4.76 16.27
N LEU A 25 -10.93 5.55 16.38
CA LEU A 25 -9.57 5.11 16.05
C LEU A 25 -9.07 4.04 17.04
N ASP A 26 -9.33 4.20 18.34
CA ASP A 26 -8.93 3.26 19.39
C ASP A 26 -9.60 1.88 19.24
N LYS A 27 -10.80 1.84 18.63
CA LYS A 27 -11.54 0.59 18.35
C LYS A 27 -10.99 -0.17 17.13
N HIS A 28 -10.24 0.49 16.25
CA HIS A 28 -9.71 -0.12 15.03
C HIS A 28 -8.41 -0.91 15.28
N ASP A 29 -7.74 -0.71 16.42
CA ASP A 29 -6.55 -1.50 16.81
C ASP A 29 -6.93 -2.80 17.56
N ALA A 30 -8.15 -2.87 18.09
CA ALA A 30 -8.66 -4.03 18.85
C ALA A 30 -9.28 -5.12 17.95
N GLN A 31 -9.75 -4.77 16.76
CA GLN A 31 -10.04 -5.76 15.73
C GLN A 31 -8.76 -5.99 14.95
N GLY A 32 -7.91 -6.87 15.47
CA GLY A 32 -6.84 -7.44 14.67
C GLY A 32 -7.45 -7.78 13.31
N VAL A 33 -6.95 -7.14 12.25
CA VAL A 33 -7.26 -7.56 10.90
C VAL A 33 -6.67 -8.94 10.82
N GLU A 34 -7.46 -9.94 11.19
CA GLU A 34 -7.26 -11.30 10.78
C GLU A 34 -7.17 -11.17 9.28
N ILE A 35 -5.94 -11.26 8.76
CA ILE A 35 -5.66 -11.34 7.34
C ILE A 35 -6.37 -12.63 6.94
N ALA A 36 -7.66 -12.49 6.63
CA ALA A 36 -8.55 -13.58 6.31
C ALA A 36 -7.79 -14.40 5.28
N GLU A 37 -7.62 -15.70 5.59
CA GLU A 37 -6.88 -16.65 4.76
C GLU A 37 -7.01 -16.24 3.31
N PHE A 38 -5.87 -15.85 2.73
CA PHE A 38 -5.75 -15.37 1.38
C PHE A 38 -6.63 -16.23 0.47
N ALA A 39 -7.81 -15.73 0.10
CA ALA A 39 -8.89 -16.59 -0.37
C ALA A 39 -8.35 -17.47 -1.52
N PRO A 40 -8.35 -18.81 -1.38
CA PRO A 40 -7.48 -19.67 -2.20
C PRO A 40 -7.86 -19.72 -3.68
N GLN A 41 -8.98 -19.11 -4.08
CA GLN A 41 -9.27 -18.87 -5.50
C GLN A 41 -10.06 -17.57 -5.68
N VAL A 42 -9.54 -16.69 -6.54
CA VAL A 42 -10.33 -15.60 -7.12
C VAL A 42 -11.20 -16.24 -8.21
N SER A 43 -12.53 -16.16 -8.09
CA SER A 43 -13.42 -16.77 -9.08
C SER A 43 -13.29 -16.08 -10.44
N ALA A 44 -13.65 -16.77 -11.53
CA ALA A 44 -13.65 -16.15 -12.86
C ALA A 44 -14.59 -14.92 -12.94
N TRP A 45 -15.65 -14.93 -12.14
CA TRP A 45 -16.55 -13.79 -12.00
C TRP A 45 -15.85 -12.62 -11.30
N ASP A 46 -15.15 -12.86 -10.18
CA ASP A 46 -14.39 -11.81 -9.48
C ASP A 46 -13.30 -11.20 -10.38
N GLN A 47 -12.63 -12.04 -11.18
CA GLN A 47 -11.64 -11.55 -12.15
C GLN A 47 -12.27 -10.63 -13.20
N SER A 48 -13.45 -11.00 -13.71
CA SER A 48 -14.19 -10.19 -14.69
C SER A 48 -14.79 -8.93 -14.06
N PHE A 49 -15.21 -9.01 -12.81
CA PHE A 49 -15.77 -7.88 -12.05
C PHE A 49 -14.70 -6.83 -11.73
N LEU A 50 -13.47 -7.28 -11.44
CA LEU A 50 -12.31 -6.42 -11.19
C LEU A 50 -11.53 -6.06 -12.46
N ASP A 51 -12.00 -6.48 -13.64
CA ASP A 51 -11.44 -6.08 -14.94
C ASP A 51 -12.00 -4.72 -15.36
N VAL A 52 -11.65 -3.70 -14.56
CA VAL A 52 -12.03 -2.31 -14.75
C VAL A 52 -10.76 -1.46 -14.89
N ASP A 53 -10.90 -0.22 -15.32
CA ASP A 53 -9.78 0.71 -15.33
C ASP A 53 -9.25 0.96 -13.92
N GLN A 54 -7.96 1.31 -13.84
CA GLN A 54 -7.24 1.48 -12.58
C GLN A 54 -7.87 2.52 -11.66
N LYS A 55 -8.43 3.60 -12.23
CA LYS A 55 -9.11 4.63 -11.45
C LYS A 55 -10.36 4.04 -10.79
N THR A 56 -11.20 3.35 -11.55
CA THR A 56 -12.39 2.67 -11.00
C THR A 56 -12.02 1.57 -10.01
N LEU A 57 -10.91 0.85 -10.20
CA LEU A 57 -10.43 -0.14 -9.22
C LEU A 57 -10.06 0.51 -7.89
N PHE A 58 -9.35 1.66 -7.91
CA PHE A 58 -9.03 2.40 -6.68
C PHE A 58 -10.28 2.99 -6.01
N ASP A 59 -11.20 3.55 -6.78
CA ASP A 59 -12.48 4.05 -6.27
C ASP A 59 -13.28 2.91 -5.60
N LEU A 60 -13.25 1.70 -6.17
CA LEU A 60 -13.88 0.51 -5.62
C LEU A 60 -13.22 0.05 -4.30
N ILE A 61 -11.89 0.09 -4.20
CA ILE A 61 -11.15 -0.21 -2.95
C ILE A 61 -11.55 0.77 -1.84
N ILE A 62 -11.59 2.06 -2.16
CA ILE A 62 -11.97 3.11 -1.19
C ILE A 62 -13.42 2.93 -0.75
N ALA A 63 -14.34 2.68 -1.70
CA ALA A 63 -15.74 2.42 -1.40
C ALA A 63 -15.94 1.15 -0.56
N ALA A 64 -15.23 0.07 -0.88
CA ALA A 64 -15.28 -1.18 -0.12
C ALA A 64 -14.73 -1.00 1.30
N ASN A 65 -13.68 -0.20 1.47
CA ASN A 65 -13.15 0.16 2.79
C ASN A 65 -14.16 1.01 3.60
N TYR A 66 -14.82 1.98 2.96
CA TYR A 66 -15.82 2.82 3.61
C TYR A 66 -17.08 2.04 4.04
N LEU A 67 -17.47 1.04 3.25
CA LEU A 67 -18.64 0.19 3.51
C LEU A 67 -18.32 -1.07 4.35
N ASP A 68 -17.06 -1.23 4.80
CA ASP A 68 -16.54 -2.41 5.52
C ASP A 68 -16.81 -3.76 4.81
N ILE A 69 -16.69 -3.77 3.48
CA ILE A 69 -16.84 -4.98 2.66
C ILE A 69 -15.46 -5.61 2.46
N LYS A 70 -15.00 -6.35 3.48
CA LYS A 70 -13.66 -6.98 3.53
C LYS A 70 -13.36 -7.87 2.32
N GLY A 71 -14.37 -8.54 1.76
CA GLY A 71 -14.20 -9.41 0.58
C GLY A 71 -13.75 -8.66 -0.68
N ILE A 72 -14.42 -7.56 -1.03
CA ILE A 72 -14.08 -6.76 -2.23
C ILE A 72 -12.75 -6.05 -2.03
N SER A 73 -12.49 -5.52 -0.82
CA SER A 73 -11.22 -4.88 -0.49
C SER A 73 -10.03 -5.85 -0.66
N ALA A 74 -10.15 -7.08 -0.13
CA ALA A 74 -9.12 -8.10 -0.25
C ALA A 74 -8.91 -8.57 -1.71
N LEU A 75 -10.00 -8.79 -2.46
CA LEU A 75 -9.92 -9.21 -3.87
C LEU A 75 -9.31 -8.13 -4.77
N ALA A 76 -9.67 -6.86 -4.56
CA ALA A 76 -9.10 -5.75 -5.29
C ALA A 76 -7.63 -5.51 -4.93
N ALA A 77 -7.27 -5.62 -3.64
CA ALA A 77 -5.87 -5.59 -3.19
C ALA A 77 -5.04 -6.72 -3.82
N ARG A 78 -5.61 -7.93 -3.96
CA ARG A 78 -4.99 -9.04 -4.67
C ARG A 78 -4.75 -8.70 -6.14
N LYS A 79 -5.76 -8.19 -6.86
CA LYS A 79 -5.63 -7.81 -8.27
C LYS A 79 -4.51 -6.79 -8.49
N VAL A 80 -4.40 -5.79 -7.60
CA VAL A 80 -3.31 -4.81 -7.62
C VAL A 80 -1.97 -5.48 -7.35
N ALA A 81 -1.87 -6.34 -6.34
CA ALA A 81 -0.66 -7.09 -6.03
C ALA A 81 -0.20 -7.98 -7.20
N ASP A 82 -1.13 -8.67 -7.87
CA ASP A 82 -0.83 -9.51 -9.03
C ASP A 82 -0.35 -8.69 -10.23
N THR A 83 -0.81 -7.43 -10.37
CA THR A 83 -0.38 -6.52 -11.42
C THR A 83 1.04 -5.98 -11.18
N ILE A 84 1.41 -5.82 -9.90
CA ILE A 84 2.71 -5.27 -9.46
C ILE A 84 3.78 -6.36 -9.37
N THR A 85 3.38 -7.61 -9.09
CA THR A 85 4.31 -8.73 -8.92
C THR A 85 5.13 -8.95 -10.19
N GLY A 86 6.46 -8.90 -10.07
CA GLY A 86 7.38 -9.15 -11.17
C GLY A 86 7.64 -7.96 -12.11
N LYS A 87 7.08 -6.78 -11.81
CA LYS A 87 7.39 -5.54 -12.52
C LYS A 87 8.62 -4.85 -11.96
N THR A 88 9.38 -4.16 -12.80
CA THR A 88 10.48 -3.30 -12.33
C THR A 88 9.94 -2.01 -11.71
N ALA A 89 10.79 -1.27 -10.99
CA ALA A 89 10.40 0.02 -10.42
C ALA A 89 9.93 1.01 -11.50
N GLU A 90 10.58 1.00 -12.67
CA GLU A 90 10.23 1.85 -13.81
C GLU A 90 8.88 1.45 -14.42
N GLU A 91 8.63 0.15 -14.57
CA GLU A 91 7.35 -0.35 -15.07
C GLU A 91 6.21 -0.07 -14.09
N MET A 92 6.44 -0.24 -12.77
CA MET A 92 5.49 0.11 -11.73
C MET A 92 5.13 1.60 -11.78
N ARG A 93 6.13 2.48 -11.91
CA ARG A 93 5.91 3.93 -12.05
C ARG A 93 5.04 4.23 -13.27
N ALA A 94 5.31 3.60 -14.41
CA ALA A 94 4.50 3.76 -15.61
C ALA A 94 3.06 3.27 -15.44
N ILE A 95 2.85 2.10 -14.81
CA ILE A 95 1.52 1.54 -14.53
C ILE A 95 0.74 2.41 -13.55
N LEU A 96 1.39 2.99 -12.56
CA LEU A 96 0.77 3.83 -11.54
C LEU A 96 0.68 5.31 -11.95
N GLY A 97 1.23 5.69 -13.11
CA GLY A 97 1.28 7.09 -13.57
C GLY A 97 2.13 8.00 -12.68
N LEU A 98 3.13 7.43 -12.00
CA LEU A 98 4.02 8.14 -11.08
C LEU A 98 5.26 8.66 -11.82
N GLU A 99 5.65 9.90 -11.53
CA GLU A 99 6.93 10.47 -11.95
C GLU A 99 8.07 9.94 -11.05
N ASN A 100 9.28 9.81 -11.59
CA ASN A 100 10.44 9.47 -10.78
C ASN A 100 10.90 10.72 -10.01
N ASP A 101 10.66 10.73 -8.71
CA ASP A 101 11.03 11.81 -7.79
C ASP A 101 12.43 11.62 -7.16
N LEU A 102 13.10 10.51 -7.45
CA LEU A 102 14.43 10.21 -6.93
C LEU A 102 15.53 10.92 -7.72
N ALA A 103 16.51 11.50 -7.01
CA ALA A 103 17.74 11.92 -7.64
C ALA A 103 18.55 10.69 -8.12
N PRO A 104 19.36 10.83 -9.19
CA PRO A 104 20.17 9.72 -9.70
C PRO A 104 21.08 9.07 -8.65
N GLU A 105 21.62 9.86 -7.73
CA GLU A 105 22.45 9.37 -6.63
C GLU A 105 21.68 8.54 -5.60
N GLU A 106 20.42 8.92 -5.31
CA GLU A 106 19.54 8.21 -4.40
C GLU A 106 19.07 6.89 -5.02
N GLU A 107 18.75 6.90 -6.32
CA GLU A 107 18.37 5.70 -7.05
C GLU A 107 19.52 4.67 -7.09
N ASP A 108 20.76 5.12 -7.30
CA ASP A 108 21.94 4.26 -7.27
C ASP A 108 22.22 3.70 -5.87
N GLN A 109 22.00 4.50 -4.83
CA GLN A 109 22.12 4.05 -3.45
C GLN A 109 21.06 2.99 -3.11
N ILE A 110 19.80 3.22 -3.48
CA ILE A 110 18.69 2.28 -3.31
C ILE A 110 18.94 0.99 -4.08
N LYS A 111 19.50 1.06 -5.31
CA LYS A 111 19.87 -0.13 -6.10
C LYS A 111 21.00 -0.93 -5.45
N LYS A 112 22.00 -0.26 -4.87
CA LYS A 112 23.09 -0.92 -4.13
C LYS A 112 22.57 -1.59 -2.86
N GLU A 113 21.74 -0.89 -2.09
CA GLU A 113 21.14 -1.43 -0.86
C GLU A 113 20.24 -2.62 -1.13
N ASN A 114 19.46 -2.58 -2.22
CA ASN A 114 18.55 -3.64 -2.61
C ASN A 114 19.17 -4.67 -3.58
N ALA A 115 20.49 -4.65 -3.78
CA ALA A 115 21.18 -5.58 -4.69
C ALA A 115 20.93 -7.06 -4.34
N PHE A 116 20.67 -7.37 -3.06
CA PHE A 116 20.35 -8.73 -2.59
C PHE A 116 19.01 -9.26 -3.13
N LEU A 117 18.06 -8.39 -3.49
CA LEU A 117 16.78 -8.76 -4.11
C LEU A 117 16.94 -9.12 -5.60
N MET A 118 17.99 -8.60 -6.25
CA MET A 118 18.27 -8.89 -7.67
C MET A 118 19.01 -10.21 -7.89
N THR A 119 19.61 -10.79 -6.85
CA THR A 119 20.23 -12.12 -6.93
C THR A 119 19.19 -13.22 -6.70
N GLU A 120 18.78 -13.81 -7.82
CA GLU A 120 17.80 -14.87 -8.09
C GLU A 120 17.80 -16.11 -7.15
N LYS A 121 17.54 -15.94 -5.85
CA LYS A 121 17.36 -17.08 -4.92
C LYS A 121 16.12 -17.06 -4.02
N SER A 122 15.29 -16.02 -4.03
CA SER A 122 14.22 -15.90 -3.03
C SER A 122 12.78 -16.14 -3.50
N PHE A 123 12.50 -16.28 -4.80
CA PHE A 123 11.12 -16.44 -5.27
C PHE A 123 10.63 -17.88 -5.46
N ARG A 124 11.42 -18.90 -5.06
CA ARG A 124 10.93 -20.28 -5.01
C ARG A 124 10.51 -20.65 -3.59
N LYS A 125 9.21 -20.59 -3.34
CA LYS A 125 8.53 -21.42 -2.34
C LYS A 125 7.59 -22.37 -3.08
#